data_AF-A0A4W5JIM0-F1
#
_entry.id   AF-A0A4W5JIM0-F1
#
_cell.length_a   1.000
_cell.length_b   1.000
_cell.length_c   1.000
_cell.angle_alpha   90.00
_cell.angle_beta   90.00
_cell.angle_gamma   90.00
#
_symmetry.space_group_name_H-M   'P 1'
#
loop_
_entity.id
_entity.type
_entity.pdbx_description
1 polymer ?
#
loop_
_entity_poly.entity_id
_entity_poly.type
_entity_poly.pdbx_seq_one_letter_code
_entity_poly.pdbx_strand_id
1 'polypeptide(L)'
;MSAFMWQVAQQRNVMQYGKLEEFVTLVTEMVPELLSSRQRTQLILGLRARLVLELCCSEGTADLLTIQAHLDIIHTLTEKSVHKESHGDELEASDSNFVELVQTLLEDPSEREHFFQVRNFLSRLLYEPFA
;
A
#
# COMPACT_ATOMS: atom_id res chain seq x y z
N MET A 1 7.52 -8.95 -19.10
CA MET A 1 6.96 -8.58 -17.78
C MET A 1 7.03 -7.07 -17.53
N SER A 2 8.14 -6.39 -17.82
CA SER A 2 8.30 -4.94 -17.56
C SER A 2 7.27 -4.02 -18.22
N ALA A 3 6.81 -4.33 -19.45
CA ALA A 3 5.77 -3.53 -20.12
C ALA A 3 4.39 -3.60 -19.42
N PHE A 4 4.00 -4.79 -18.93
CA PHE A 4 2.77 -4.96 -18.16
C PHE A 4 2.86 -4.26 -16.80
N MET A 5 4.01 -4.37 -16.13
CA MET A 5 4.26 -3.68 -14.85
C MET A 5 4.24 -2.16 -15.01
N TRP A 6 4.78 -1.65 -16.12
CA TRP A 6 4.68 -0.24 -16.47
C TRP A 6 3.23 0.20 -16.67
N GLN A 7 2.41 -0.60 -17.37
CA GLN A 7 0.98 -0.31 -17.52
C GLN A 7 0.25 -0.31 -16.18
N VAL A 8 0.52 -1.28 -15.30
CA VAL A 8 -0.07 -1.32 -13.95
C VAL A 8 0.24 -0.04 -13.17
N ALA A 9 1.49 0.42 -13.20
CA ALA A 9 1.90 1.66 -12.54
C ALA A 9 1.26 2.90 -13.19
N GLN A 10 1.26 2.97 -14.53
CA GLN A 10 0.75 4.11 -15.29
C GLN A 10 -0.77 4.27 -15.11
N GLN A 11 -1.51 3.18 -15.18
CA GLN A 11 -2.97 3.17 -15.03
C GLN A 11 -3.42 3.16 -13.57
N ARG A 12 -2.48 3.08 -12.62
CA ARG A 12 -2.77 2.92 -11.19
C ARG A 12 -3.73 1.77 -10.92
N ASN A 13 -3.53 0.65 -11.59
CA ASN A 13 -4.35 -0.55 -11.43
C ASN A 13 -4.01 -1.22 -10.08
N VAL A 14 -4.59 -0.68 -9.01
CA VAL A 14 -4.25 -1.03 -7.62
C VAL A 14 -4.45 -2.52 -7.35
N MET A 15 -5.49 -3.13 -7.95
CA MET A 15 -5.76 -4.57 -7.81
C MET A 15 -4.63 -5.47 -8.34
N GLN A 16 -3.67 -4.94 -9.10
CA GLN A 16 -2.48 -5.66 -9.58
C GLN A 16 -1.20 -5.31 -8.82
N TYR A 17 -1.27 -4.50 -7.76
CA TYR A 17 -0.08 -4.06 -7.03
C TYR A 17 0.65 -5.18 -6.32
N GLY A 18 -0.01 -6.30 -5.99
CA GLY A 18 0.69 -7.51 -5.51
C GLY A 18 1.72 -8.03 -6.52
N LYS A 19 1.38 -8.07 -7.81
CA LYS A 19 2.31 -8.48 -8.87
C LYS A 19 3.40 -7.44 -9.13
N LEU A 20 3.05 -6.15 -9.00
CA LEU A 20 4.02 -5.07 -9.12
C LEU A 20 5.07 -5.14 -8.00
N GLU A 21 4.63 -5.47 -6.79
CA GLU A 21 5.52 -5.70 -5.65
C GLU A 21 6.44 -6.90 -5.90
N GLU A 22 5.92 -8.05 -6.33
CA GLU A 22 6.74 -9.22 -6.71
C GLU A 22 7.80 -8.87 -7.76
N PHE A 23 7.42 -8.06 -8.76
CA PHE A 23 8.36 -7.60 -9.79
C PHE A 23 9.44 -6.67 -9.23
N VAL A 24 9.08 -5.71 -8.38
CA VAL A 24 10.04 -4.82 -7.71
C VAL A 24 11.00 -5.63 -6.85
N THR A 25 10.49 -6.57 -6.05
CA THR A 25 11.27 -7.51 -5.24
C THR A 25 12.27 -8.27 -6.11
N LEU A 26 11.82 -8.90 -7.20
CA LEU A 26 12.68 -9.64 -8.11
C LEU A 26 13.78 -8.77 -8.73
N VAL A 27 13.42 -7.61 -9.29
CA VAL A 27 14.38 -6.75 -10.01
C VAL A 27 15.42 -6.18 -9.05
N THR A 28 15.01 -5.81 -7.84
CA THR A 28 15.92 -5.27 -6.81
C THR A 28 16.77 -6.35 -6.12
N GLU A 29 16.42 -7.63 -6.24
CA GLU A 29 17.31 -8.74 -5.88
C GLU A 29 18.36 -9.01 -6.96
N MET A 30 17.96 -8.86 -8.23
CA MET A 30 18.86 -9.04 -9.38
C MET A 30 19.84 -7.86 -9.55
N VAL A 31 19.39 -6.64 -9.23
CA VAL A 31 20.19 -5.41 -9.32
C VAL A 31 19.98 -4.60 -8.02
N PRO A 32 20.74 -4.90 -6.95
CA PRO A 32 20.55 -4.28 -5.64
C PRO A 32 20.91 -2.79 -5.61
N GLU A 33 21.65 -2.28 -6.60
CA GLU A 33 21.99 -0.86 -6.72
C GLU A 33 20.84 -0.01 -7.27
N LEU A 34 19.77 -0.64 -7.77
CA LEU A 34 18.65 0.07 -8.38
C LEU A 34 17.87 0.92 -7.35
N LEU A 35 17.74 0.41 -6.13
CA LEU A 35 17.08 1.07 -5.01
C LEU A 35 17.85 0.78 -3.73
N SER A 36 17.98 1.77 -2.84
CA SER A 36 18.46 1.51 -1.49
C SER A 36 17.49 0.60 -0.73
N SER A 37 17.98 -0.08 0.31
CA SER A 37 17.14 -0.92 1.19
C SER A 37 15.90 -0.15 1.67
N ARG A 38 16.10 1.09 2.14
CA ARG A 38 15.02 1.99 2.56
C ARG A 38 14.02 2.28 1.43
N GLN A 39 14.49 2.66 0.25
CA GLN A 39 13.62 2.96 -0.88
C GLN A 39 12.80 1.74 -1.31
N ARG A 40 13.42 0.55 -1.34
CA ARG A 40 12.75 -0.70 -1.64
C ARG A 40 11.66 -0.99 -0.61
N THR A 41 11.98 -0.96 0.68
CA THR A 41 11.01 -1.21 1.76
C THR A 41 9.84 -0.23 1.68
N GLN A 42 10.10 1.07 1.56
CA GLN A 42 9.06 2.09 1.48
C GLN A 42 8.16 1.91 0.24
N LEU A 43 8.74 1.54 -0.90
CA LEU A 43 7.97 1.26 -2.12
C LEU A 43 7.04 0.05 -1.92
N ILE A 44 7.57 -1.06 -1.39
CA ILE A 44 6.80 -2.28 -1.13
C ILE A 44 5.66 -2.00 -0.14
N LEU A 45 5.97 -1.33 0.98
CA LEU A 45 4.97 -0.93 1.97
C LEU A 45 3.87 -0.05 1.36
N GLY A 46 4.25 0.96 0.56
CA GLY A 46 3.29 1.84 -0.11
C GLY A 46 2.39 1.12 -1.11
N LEU A 47 2.91 0.14 -1.85
CA LEU A 47 2.11 -0.68 -2.77
C LEU A 47 1.10 -1.54 -2.00
N ARG A 48 1.53 -2.20 -0.93
CA ARG A 48 0.67 -3.06 -0.09
C ARG A 48 -0.38 -2.25 0.67
N ALA A 49 0.00 -1.14 1.30
CA ALA A 49 -0.92 -0.25 2.01
C ALA A 49 -2.02 0.28 1.08
N ARG A 50 -1.64 0.68 -0.14
CA ARG A 50 -2.62 1.14 -1.14
C ARG A 50 -3.57 0.04 -1.60
N LEU A 51 -3.08 -1.20 -1.76
CA LEU A 51 -3.93 -2.34 -2.07
C LEU A 51 -4.93 -2.64 -0.95
N VAL A 52 -4.48 -2.61 0.31
CA VAL A 52 -5.36 -2.78 1.48
C VAL A 52 -6.47 -1.74 1.48
N LEU A 53 -6.14 -0.45 1.29
CA LEU A 53 -7.14 0.61 1.24
C LEU A 53 -8.12 0.45 0.07
N GLU A 54 -7.70 -0.11 -1.06
CA GLU A 54 -8.61 -0.39 -2.18
C GLU A 54 -9.58 -1.52 -1.84
N LEU A 55 -9.10 -2.59 -1.19
CA LEU A 55 -9.92 -3.70 -0.72
C LEU A 55 -10.90 -3.28 0.38
N CYS A 56 -10.53 -2.33 1.25
CA CYS A 56 -11.46 -1.77 2.22
C CYS A 56 -12.64 -1.05 1.54
N CYS A 57 -12.50 -0.60 0.29
CA CYS A 57 -13.55 0.10 -0.44
C CYS A 57 -14.53 -0.86 -1.15
N SER A 58 -14.18 -2.13 -1.37
CA SER A 58 -15.07 -3.12 -2.00
C SER A 58 -16.01 -3.75 -0.97
N GLU A 59 -17.27 -3.98 -1.34
CA GLU A 59 -18.32 -4.48 -0.43
C GLU A 59 -18.26 -6.01 -0.16
N GLY A 60 -17.12 -6.68 -0.39
CA GLY A 60 -16.99 -8.14 -0.39
C GLY A 60 -16.41 -8.74 0.90
N THR A 61 -17.01 -9.80 1.44
CA THR A 61 -16.45 -10.54 2.59
C THR A 61 -15.18 -11.33 2.27
N ALA A 62 -14.95 -11.66 0.99
CA ALA A 62 -13.69 -12.26 0.51
C ALA A 62 -12.49 -11.31 0.68
N ASP A 63 -12.75 -10.02 0.92
CA ASP A 63 -11.73 -9.00 1.04
C ASP A 63 -11.10 -8.98 2.44
N LEU A 64 -11.80 -9.41 3.50
CA LEU A 64 -11.30 -9.42 4.87
C LEU A 64 -10.06 -10.32 5.07
N LEU A 65 -10.12 -11.57 4.60
CA LEU A 65 -8.98 -12.51 4.71
C LEU A 65 -7.78 -12.03 3.87
N THR A 66 -8.07 -11.44 2.71
CA THR A 66 -7.06 -10.89 1.81
C THR A 66 -6.39 -9.65 2.42
N ILE A 67 -7.18 -8.79 3.06
CA ILE A 67 -6.69 -7.63 3.81
C ILE A 67 -5.78 -8.07 4.95
N GLN A 68 -6.20 -9.05 5.76
CA GLN A 68 -5.38 -9.54 6.86
C GLN A 68 -4.03 -10.10 6.37
N ALA A 69 -4.03 -10.88 5.30
CA ALA A 69 -2.79 -11.40 4.73
C ALA A 69 -1.83 -10.29 4.26
N HIS A 70 -2.36 -9.15 3.79
CA HIS A 70 -1.54 -7.99 3.45
C HIS A 70 -1.03 -7.23 4.68
N LEU A 71 -1.83 -7.11 5.74
CA LEU A 71 -1.39 -6.53 7.01
C LEU A 71 -0.24 -7.33 7.62
N ASP A 72 -0.32 -8.67 7.61
CA ASP A 72 0.75 -9.53 8.12
C ASP A 72 2.07 -9.35 7.36
N ILE A 73 1.98 -9.14 6.03
CA ILE A 73 3.15 -8.84 5.18
C ILE A 73 3.73 -7.47 5.52
N ILE A 74 2.88 -6.45 5.68
CA ILE A 74 3.30 -5.09 6.07
C ILE A 74 4.06 -5.16 7.40
N HIS A 75 3.47 -5.78 8.42
CA HIS A 75 4.09 -5.95 9.73
C HIS A 75 5.46 -6.66 9.65
N THR A 76 5.54 -7.76 8.90
CA THR A 76 6.78 -8.51 8.71
C THR A 76 7.88 -7.66 8.04
N LEU A 77 7.51 -6.76 7.13
CA LEU A 77 8.44 -5.88 6.43
C LEU A 77 8.92 -4.73 7.32
N THR A 78 8.03 -4.15 8.13
CA THR A 78 8.34 -3.13 9.13
C THR A 78 9.39 -3.68 10.11
N GLU A 79 9.13 -4.84 10.73
CA GLU A 79 10.03 -5.47 11.70
C GLU A 79 11.43 -5.73 11.12
N LYS A 80 11.48 -6.31 9.90
CA LYS A 80 12.75 -6.63 9.21
C LYS A 80 13.59 -5.38 8.91
N SER A 81 12.94 -4.24 8.70
CA SER A 81 13.64 -2.99 8.38
C SER A 81 14.14 -2.25 9.61
N VAL A 82 13.37 -2.28 10.71
CA VAL A 82 13.75 -1.71 12.02
C VAL A 82 14.98 -2.40 12.59
N HIS A 83 15.15 -3.70 12.34
CA HIS A 83 16.34 -4.45 12.75
C HIS A 83 17.61 -4.10 11.95
N LYS A 84 17.47 -3.39 10.81
CA LYS A 84 18.59 -3.00 9.94
C LYS A 84 18.96 -1.51 10.04
N GLU A 85 18.04 -0.64 10.45
CA GLU A 85 18.23 0.81 10.43
C GLU A 85 17.90 1.45 11.80
N SER A 86 18.77 2.34 12.29
CA SER A 86 18.68 3.05 13.58
C SER A 86 17.45 3.98 13.74
N HIS A 87 16.54 4.02 12.77
CA HIS A 87 15.38 4.92 12.71
C HIS A 87 14.04 4.19 12.95
N GLY A 88 14.06 3.09 13.69
CA GLY A 88 12.91 2.19 13.87
C GLY A 88 11.63 2.83 14.40
N ASP A 89 11.74 3.79 15.32
CA ASP A 89 10.59 4.34 16.06
C ASP A 89 9.53 5.01 15.16
N GLU A 90 9.94 5.69 14.08
CA GLU A 90 9.01 6.39 13.18
C GLU A 90 8.23 5.41 12.29
N LEU A 91 8.88 4.31 11.90
CA LEU A 91 8.28 3.32 11.02
C LEU A 91 7.30 2.42 11.78
N GLU A 92 7.65 2.00 12.99
CA GLU A 92 6.76 1.24 13.89
C GLU A 92 5.50 2.04 14.25
N ALA A 93 5.65 3.34 14.54
CA ALA A 93 4.51 4.22 14.78
C ALA A 93 3.61 4.34 13.54
N SER A 94 4.21 4.44 12.35
CA SER A 94 3.47 4.52 11.08
C SER A 94 2.70 3.23 10.79
N ASP A 95 3.26 2.06 11.12
CA ASP A 95 2.61 0.77 10.95
C ASP A 95 1.41 0.62 11.90
N SER A 96 1.60 0.93 13.18
CA SER A 96 0.53 0.91 14.18
C SER A 96 -0.64 1.82 13.79
N ASN A 97 -0.35 3.05 13.36
CA ASN A 97 -1.36 4.00 12.89
C ASN A 97 -2.10 3.48 11.64
N PHE A 98 -1.39 2.78 10.74
CA PHE A 98 -2.00 2.23 9.54
C PHE A 98 -2.94 1.06 9.86
N VAL A 99 -2.54 0.16 10.76
CA VAL A 99 -3.38 -0.95 11.22
C VAL A 99 -4.65 -0.44 11.90
N GLU A 100 -4.53 0.55 12.79
CA GLU A 100 -5.67 1.19 13.46
C GLU A 100 -6.63 1.85 12.45
N LEU A 101 -6.09 2.54 11.45
CA LEU A 101 -6.90 3.10 10.35
C LEU A 101 -7.66 1.99 9.62
N VAL A 102 -6.99 0.90 9.24
CA VAL A 102 -7.62 -0.19 8.50
C VAL A 102 -8.72 -0.85 9.32
N GLN A 103 -8.51 -1.10 10.61
CA GLN A 103 -9.53 -1.62 11.52
C GLN A 103 -10.74 -0.68 11.59
N THR A 104 -10.49 0.63 11.78
CA THR A 104 -11.55 1.66 11.79
C THR A 104 -12.40 1.62 10.50
N LEU A 105 -11.76 1.54 9.33
CA LEU A 105 -12.46 1.49 8.03
C LEU A 105 -13.26 0.18 7.81
N LEU A 106 -12.86 -0.91 8.46
CA LEU A 106 -13.56 -2.20 8.39
C LEU A 106 -14.77 -2.23 9.34
N GLU A 107 -14.64 -1.62 10.53
CA GLU A 107 -15.64 -1.65 11.59
C GLU A 107 -16.72 -0.57 11.45
N ASP A 108 -16.36 0.63 10.98
CA ASP A 108 -17.29 1.77 10.85
C ASP A 108 -17.53 2.13 9.38
N PRO A 109 -18.70 1.76 8.81
CA PRO A 109 -19.08 2.11 7.45
C PRO A 109 -19.14 3.62 7.18
N SER A 110 -19.45 4.43 8.20
CA SER A 110 -19.59 5.89 8.07
C SER A 110 -18.22 6.56 7.95
N GLU A 111 -17.27 6.17 8.82
CA GLU A 111 -15.87 6.60 8.72
C GLU A 111 -15.26 6.14 7.39
N ARG A 112 -15.58 4.91 6.97
CA ARG A 112 -15.18 4.40 5.66
C ARG A 112 -15.69 5.26 4.50
N GLU A 113 -16.98 5.56 4.49
CA GLU A 113 -17.58 6.40 3.44
C GLU A 113 -16.95 7.80 3.44
N HIS A 114 -16.80 8.42 4.61
CA HIS A 114 -16.20 9.74 4.76
C HIS A 114 -14.74 9.76 4.25
N PHE A 115 -13.92 8.80 4.68
CA PHE A 115 -12.52 8.68 4.27
C PHE A 115 -12.38 8.59 2.74
N PHE A 116 -13.20 7.74 2.10
CA PHE A 116 -13.14 7.56 0.65
C PHE A 116 -13.81 8.68 -0.14
N GLN A 117 -14.81 9.35 0.41
CA GLN A 117 -15.44 10.53 -0.22
C GLN A 117 -14.45 11.71 -0.26
N VAL A 118 -13.74 11.97 0.83
CA VAL A 118 -12.67 12.99 0.88
C VAL A 118 -11.55 12.63 -0.11
N ARG A 119 -11.13 11.36 -0.16
CA ARG A 119 -10.12 10.89 -1.12
C ARG A 119 -10.54 11.14 -2.57
N ASN A 120 -11.78 10.79 -2.93
CA ASN A 120 -12.30 10.99 -4.27
C ASN A 120 -12.39 12.48 -4.60
N PHE A 121 -12.79 13.32 -3.65
CA PHE A 121 -12.85 14.77 -3.83
C PHE A 121 -11.47 15.38 -4.11
N LEU A 122 -10.44 15.01 -3.32
CA LEU A 122 -9.06 15.44 -3.54
C LEU A 122 -8.49 14.94 -4.87
N SER A 123 -8.82 13.71 -5.26
CA SER A 123 -8.40 13.17 -6.56
C SER A 123 -9.01 13.95 -7.73
N ARG A 124 -10.27 14.38 -7.63
CA ARG A 124 -10.90 15.23 -8.64
C ARG A 124 -10.26 16.61 -8.69
N LEU A 125 -10.02 17.26 -7.54
CA LEU A 125 -9.40 18.58 -7.48
C LEU A 125 -7.96 18.63 -8.03
N LEU A 126 -7.21 17.54 -7.92
CA LEU A 126 -5.82 17.48 -8.38
C LEU A 126 -5.66 17.04 -9.84
N TYR A 127 -6.69 16.43 -10.45
CA TYR A 127 -6.60 15.83 -11.79
C TYR A 127 -7.65 16.34 -12.79
N GLU A 128 -8.70 17.05 -12.35
CA GLU A 128 -9.63 17.77 -13.25
C GLU A 128 -9.26 19.26 -13.23
N PRO A 129 -8.67 19.82 -14.30
CA PRO A 129 -8.62 21.27 -14.43
C PRO A 129 -10.07 21.76 -14.58
N PHE A 130 -10.42 22.84 -13.87
CA PHE A 130 -11.70 23.53 -14.06
C PHE A 130 -11.96 23.69 -15.57
N ALA A 131 -12.96 22.97 -16.07
CA ALA A 131 -13.47 23.11 -17.43
C ALA A 131 -14.15 24.48 -17.60
#